data_AF-A0A2N5FHD3-F1
#
_entry.id   AF-A0A2N5FHD3-F1
#
_cell.length_a   1.000
_cell.length_b   1.000
_cell.length_c   1.000
_cell.angle_alpha   90.00
_cell.angle_beta   90.00
_cell.angle_gamma   90.00
#
_symmetry.space_group_name_H-M   'P 1'
#
loop_
_entity.id
_entity.type
_entity.pdbx_description
1 polymer ?
#
loop_
_entity_poly.entity_id
_entity_poly.type
_entity_poly.pdbx_seq_one_letter_code
_entity_poly.pdbx_strand_id
1 'polypeptide(L)'
;MTKSFNDILSNAKLNPHINELLTSEKASKGMEIFKKRVNMRLTQKDLALESGVESRVISKVEAGFDEVPLKIISEIENALERVEKRNHATID
;
A
#
# COMPACT_ATOMS: atom_id res chain seq x y z
N MET A 1 -8.19 9.16 -31.38
CA MET A 1 -8.77 9.21 -30.01
C MET A 1 -7.93 8.33 -29.11
N THR A 2 -7.19 8.93 -28.17
CA THR A 2 -6.47 8.21 -27.12
C THR A 2 -7.50 7.69 -26.12
N LYS A 3 -7.45 6.39 -25.80
CA LYS A 3 -8.31 5.81 -24.76
C LYS A 3 -8.02 6.48 -23.42
N SER A 4 -9.05 6.79 -22.63
CA SER A 4 -8.82 7.29 -21.28
C SER A 4 -8.26 6.19 -20.39
N PHE A 5 -7.58 6.54 -19.30
CA PHE A 5 -7.11 5.57 -18.32
C PHE A 5 -8.25 4.71 -17.75
N ASN A 6 -9.43 5.30 -17.57
CA ASN A 6 -10.62 4.57 -17.10
C ASN A 6 -11.12 3.55 -18.13
N ASP A 7 -11.01 3.84 -19.42
CA ASP A 7 -11.35 2.87 -20.47
C ASP A 7 -10.35 1.73 -20.49
N ILE A 8 -9.06 2.03 -20.29
CA ILE A 8 -8.01 1.01 -20.21
C ILE A 8 -8.24 0.11 -18.99
N LEU A 9 -8.52 0.68 -17.82
CA LEU A 9 -8.82 -0.07 -16.60
C LEU A 9 -10.08 -0.94 -16.73
N SER A 10 -11.15 -0.38 -17.29
CA SER A 10 -12.42 -1.11 -17.48
C SER A 10 -12.24 -2.31 -18.40
N ASN A 11 -11.46 -2.15 -19.47
CA ASN A 11 -11.11 -3.24 -20.37
C ASN A 11 -10.18 -4.27 -19.70
N ALA A 12 -9.22 -3.83 -18.89
CA ALA A 12 -8.30 -4.72 -18.18
C ALA A 12 -9.04 -5.63 -17.19
N LYS A 13 -10.06 -5.10 -16.49
CA LYS A 13 -10.92 -5.86 -15.57
C LYS A 13 -11.77 -6.94 -16.26
N LEU A 14 -11.94 -6.89 -17.58
CA LEU A 14 -12.62 -7.97 -18.32
C LEU A 14 -11.79 -9.26 -18.35
N ASN A 15 -10.48 -9.18 -18.13
CA ASN A 15 -9.64 -10.37 -17.96
C ASN A 15 -9.75 -10.88 -16.51
N PRO A 16 -10.23 -12.12 -16.28
CA PRO A 16 -10.44 -12.65 -14.93
C PRO A 16 -9.19 -12.64 -14.06
N HIS A 17 -8.01 -12.95 -14.63
CA HIS A 17 -6.75 -12.97 -13.90
C HIS A 17 -6.30 -11.57 -13.50
N ILE A 18 -6.49 -10.58 -14.39
CA ILE A 18 -6.21 -9.18 -14.06
C ILE A 18 -7.21 -8.66 -13.02
N ASN A 19 -8.48 -9.01 -13.13
CA ASN A 19 -9.47 -8.63 -12.14
C ASN A 19 -9.12 -9.19 -10.75
N GLU A 20 -8.77 -10.48 -10.68
CA GLU A 20 -8.33 -11.14 -9.45
C GLU A 20 -7.12 -10.43 -8.82
N LEU A 21 -6.10 -10.08 -9.62
CA LEU A 21 -4.95 -9.33 -9.14
C LEU A 21 -5.35 -7.95 -8.58
N LEU A 22 -6.18 -7.21 -9.33
CA LEU A 22 -6.64 -5.86 -8.95
C LEU A 22 -7.55 -5.87 -7.71
N THR A 23 -8.29 -6.96 -7.48
CA THR A 23 -9.19 -7.11 -6.33
C THR A 23 -8.62 -8.00 -5.24
N SER A 24 -7.36 -8.39 -5.33
CA SER A 24 -6.74 -9.26 -4.33
C SER A 24 -6.68 -8.56 -2.97
N GLU A 25 -6.67 -9.37 -1.90
CA GLU A 25 -6.50 -8.87 -0.53
C GLU A 25 -5.20 -8.06 -0.40
N LYS A 26 -4.11 -8.52 -1.02
CA LYS A 26 -2.81 -7.85 -1.00
C LYS A 26 -2.83 -6.51 -1.73
N ALA A 27 -3.49 -6.43 -2.90
CA ALA A 27 -3.65 -5.15 -3.61
C ALA A 27 -4.49 -4.16 -2.80
N SER A 28 -5.54 -4.64 -2.15
CA SER A 28 -6.41 -3.82 -1.31
C SER A 28 -5.64 -3.27 -0.10
N LYS A 29 -4.93 -4.13 0.64
CA LYS A 29 -4.06 -3.72 1.77
C LYS A 29 -2.92 -2.80 1.34
N GLY A 30 -2.27 -3.09 0.22
CA GLY A 30 -1.22 -2.24 -0.35
C GLY A 30 -1.71 -0.81 -0.61
N MET A 31 -2.92 -0.68 -1.17
CA MET A 31 -3.56 0.61 -1.40
C MET A 31 -3.91 1.33 -0.09
N GLU A 32 -4.39 0.62 0.93
CA GLU A 32 -4.67 1.19 2.25
C GLU A 32 -3.40 1.70 2.94
N ILE A 33 -2.32 0.91 2.93
CA ILE A 33 -0.99 1.30 3.44
C ILE A 33 -0.50 2.56 2.73
N PHE A 34 -0.55 2.60 1.39
CA PHE A 34 -0.16 3.77 0.61
C PHE A 34 -0.94 5.01 1.04
N LYS A 35 -2.27 4.93 1.09
CA LYS A 35 -3.13 6.04 1.49
C LYS A 35 -2.82 6.52 2.90
N LYS A 36 -2.70 5.60 3.87
CA LYS A 36 -2.41 5.93 5.26
C LYS A 36 -1.05 6.62 5.39
N ARG A 37 0.00 6.08 4.75
CA ARG A 37 1.33 6.67 4.72
C ARG A 37 1.32 8.10 4.15
N VAL A 38 0.67 8.30 3.00
CA VAL A 38 0.61 9.61 2.33
C VAL A 38 -0.19 10.62 3.15
N ASN A 39 -1.31 10.22 3.76
CA ASN A 39 -2.10 11.08 4.65
C ASN A 39 -1.30 11.55 5.86
N MET A 40 -0.40 10.70 6.36
CA MET A 40 0.54 11.03 7.43
C MET A 40 1.80 11.77 6.95
N ARG A 41 1.87 12.10 5.66
CA ARG A 41 3.02 12.78 5.00
C ARG A 41 4.35 12.06 5.16
N LEU A 42 4.33 10.74 5.35
CA LEU A 42 5.53 9.91 5.45
C LEU A 42 6.03 9.56 4.04
N THR A 43 7.35 9.61 3.83
CA THR A 43 7.96 8.97 2.67
C THR A 43 8.05 7.46 2.90
N GLN A 44 8.26 6.67 1.83
CA GLN A 44 8.53 5.23 1.98
C GLN A 44 9.82 4.98 2.77
N LYS A 45 10.78 5.91 2.76
CA LYS A 45 12.00 5.83 3.56
C LYS A 45 11.70 6.04 5.05
N ASP A 46 10.83 6.98 5.39
CA ASP A 46 10.44 7.19 6.80
C ASP A 46 9.71 5.96 7.35
N LEU A 47 8.79 5.39 6.57
CA LEU A 47 8.10 4.15 6.95
C LEU A 47 9.06 2.95 7.05
N ALA A 48 10.11 2.92 6.24
CA ALA A 48 11.16 1.91 6.35
C ALA A 48 11.89 1.99 7.70
N LEU A 49 12.19 3.20 8.17
CA LEU A 49 12.82 3.41 9.48
C LEU A 49 11.89 2.95 10.63
N GLU A 50 10.58 3.15 10.49
CA GLU A 50 9.58 2.81 11.52
C GLU A 50 9.24 1.32 11.59
N SER A 51 9.28 0.63 10.44
CA SER A 51 8.91 -0.78 10.30
C SER A 51 10.12 -1.72 10.36
N GLY A 52 11.33 -1.23 10.06
CA GLY A 52 12.50 -2.06 9.81
C GLY A 52 12.48 -2.78 8.46
N VAL A 53 11.46 -2.54 7.62
CA VAL A 53 11.31 -3.12 6.29
C VAL A 53 11.95 -2.20 5.25
N GLU A 54 12.71 -2.76 4.31
CA GLU A 54 13.35 -1.96 3.26
C GLU A 54 12.32 -1.15 2.43
N SER A 55 12.67 0.10 2.11
CA SER A 55 11.81 0.99 1.30
C SER A 55 11.41 0.38 -0.05
N ARG A 56 12.28 -0.42 -0.68
CA ARG A 56 11.95 -1.13 -1.93
C ARG A 56 10.86 -2.19 -1.71
N VAL A 57 10.88 -2.87 -0.56
CA VAL A 57 9.85 -3.86 -0.20
C VAL A 57 8.53 -3.17 0.12
N ILE A 58 8.56 -2.03 0.83
CA ILE A 58 7.37 -1.19 1.04
C ILE A 58 6.75 -0.78 -0.30
N SER A 59 7.57 -0.37 -1.28
CA SER A 59 7.05 -0.04 -2.61
C SER A 59 6.35 -1.22 -3.32
N LYS A 60 6.84 -2.45 -3.11
CA LYS A 60 6.17 -3.65 -3.64
C LYS A 60 4.85 -3.93 -2.93
N VAL A 61 4.81 -3.77 -1.61
CA VAL A 61 3.59 -3.90 -0.80
C VAL A 61 2.54 -2.90 -1.26
N GLU A 62 2.90 -1.62 -1.37
CA GLU A 62 1.99 -0.56 -1.80
C GLU A 62 1.44 -0.77 -3.22
N ALA A 63 2.22 -1.43 -4.08
CA ALA A 63 1.80 -1.79 -5.41
C ALA A 63 1.03 -3.13 -5.49
N GLY A 64 0.85 -3.84 -4.37
CA GLY A 64 0.04 -5.06 -4.30
C GLY A 64 0.70 -6.31 -4.86
N PHE A 65 2.04 -6.37 -4.89
CA PHE A 65 2.78 -7.51 -5.44
C PHE A 65 2.53 -8.78 -4.63
N ASP A 66 2.13 -9.86 -5.31
CA ASP A 66 1.79 -11.14 -4.68
C ASP A 66 3.00 -11.79 -3.99
N GLU A 67 4.21 -11.65 -4.51
CA GLU A 67 5.36 -12.33 -3.91
C GLU A 67 5.69 -11.84 -2.49
N VAL A 68 5.11 -10.73 -2.03
CA VAL A 68 5.36 -10.21 -0.68
C VAL A 68 4.60 -11.03 0.36
N PRO A 69 5.28 -11.57 1.39
CA PRO A 69 4.63 -12.31 2.47
C PRO A 69 3.69 -11.43 3.30
N LEU A 70 2.55 -12.00 3.72
CA LEU A 70 1.57 -11.30 4.58
C LEU A 70 2.19 -10.75 5.88
N LYS A 71 3.19 -11.46 6.44
CA LYS A 71 3.91 -11.00 7.64
C LYS A 71 4.53 -9.62 7.45
N ILE A 72 5.11 -9.34 6.28
CA ILE A 72 5.72 -8.04 5.97
C ILE A 72 4.66 -6.95 5.89
N ILE A 73 3.49 -7.27 5.32
CA ILE A 73 2.34 -6.35 5.28
C ILE A 73 1.94 -5.97 6.72
N SER A 74 1.79 -6.97 7.60
CA SER A 74 1.48 -6.73 9.01
C SER A 74 2.55 -5.95 9.77
N GLU A 75 3.84 -6.14 9.49
CA GLU A 75 4.93 -5.35 10.08
C GLU A 75 4.81 -3.86 9.71
N ILE A 76 4.45 -3.57 8.46
CA ILE A 76 4.24 -2.20 7.97
C ILE A 76 2.97 -1.58 8.58
N GLU A 77 1.86 -2.32 8.65
CA GLU A 77 0.60 -1.85 9.26
C GLU A 77 0.81 -1.49 10.73
N ASN A 78 1.47 -2.37 11.50
CA ASN A 78 1.80 -2.13 12.89
C ASN A 78 2.70 -0.89 13.06
N ALA A 79 3.62 -0.63 12.12
CA ALA A 79 4.45 0.57 12.14
C ALA A 79 3.63 1.84 11.95
N LEU A 80 2.72 1.86 10.97
CA LEU A 80 1.82 2.98 10.73
C LEU A 80 0.92 3.26 11.94
N GLU A 81 0.40 2.24 12.61
CA GLU A 81 -0.37 2.40 13.85
C GLU A 81 0.45 3.02 14.98
N ARG A 82 1.72 2.63 15.15
CA ARG A 82 2.60 3.24 16.15
C ARG A 82 2.84 4.72 15.86
N VAL A 83 3.12 5.08 14.60
CA VAL A 83 3.31 6.49 14.21
C VAL A 83 2.03 7.27 14.46
N GLU A 84 0.87 6.71 14.12
CA GLU A 84 -0.43 7.36 14.29
C GLU A 84 -0.72 7.65 15.76
N LYS A 85 -0.50 6.68 16.64
CA LYS A 85 -0.66 6.86 18.10
C LYS A 85 0.25 7.96 18.64
N ARG A 86 1.51 8.03 18.17
CA ARG A 86 2.44 9.09 18.60
C ARG A 86 1.99 10.48 18.15
N ASN A 87 1.52 10.61 16.91
CA ASN A 87 1.05 11.89 16.39
C ASN A 87 -0.19 12.40 17.12
N HIS A 88 -1.08 11.51 17.59
CA HIS A 88 -2.24 11.90 18.40
C HIS A 88 -1.85 12.28 19.83
N ALA A 89 -0.90 11.57 20.45
CA ALA A 89 -0.44 11.87 21.81
C ALA A 89 0.29 13.22 21.95
N THR A 90 0.74 13.81 20.84
CA THR A 90 1.39 15.14 20.84
C THR A 90 0.43 16.31 20.64
N ILE A 91 -0.87 16.06 20.50
CA ILE A 91 -1.90 17.08 20.25
C ILE A 91 -2.72 17.40 21.53
N ASP A 92 -2.56 16.61 22.59
CA ASP A 92 -3.10 16.87 23.94
C ASP A 92 -2.09 17.63 24.83
#